data_AF-A0A4Q3KPD8-F1
#
_entry.id   AF-A0A4Q3KPD8-F1
#
_cell.length_a   1.000
_cell.length_b   1.000
_cell.length_c   1.000
_cell.angle_alpha   90.00
_cell.angle_beta   90.00
_cell.angle_gamma   90.00
#
_symmetry.space_group_name_H-M   'P 1'
#
loop_
_entity.id
_entity.type
_entity.pdbx_description
1 polymer ?
#
loop_
_entity_poly.entity_id
_entity_poly.type
_entity_poly.pdbx_seq_one_letter_code
_entity_poly.pdbx_strand_id
1 'polypeptide(L)'
;PYRMAPGGAIQMPTTLPTLDELLGREIDGVTLTTSNIAAHLLRLTADPVRDHVYTLHAELEGQKLAPIFEQLLSGWRAQGYDLASMADYYDKIKDLPLPQRGLSWGQVPGRSGELIVPGALI
;
A
#
# COMPACT_ATOMS: atom_id res chain seq x y z
N PRO A 1 6.23 6.44 -5.49
CA PRO A 1 5.91 6.41 -6.94
C PRO A 1 7.19 6.54 -7.77
N TYR A 2 7.20 6.08 -9.02
CA TYR A 2 8.32 6.21 -9.96
C TYR A 2 7.81 6.09 -11.40
N ARG A 3 8.62 6.47 -12.39
CA ARG A 3 8.33 6.22 -13.81
C ARG A 3 9.09 4.99 -14.27
N MET A 4 8.44 4.13 -15.05
CA MET A 4 9.15 3.08 -15.78
C MET A 4 9.80 3.67 -17.02
N ALA A 5 11.03 3.28 -17.32
CA ALA A 5 11.76 3.71 -18.50
C ALA A 5 11.98 2.55 -19.49
N PRO A 6 12.03 2.84 -20.81
CA PRO A 6 11.84 4.16 -21.43
C PRO A 6 10.36 4.55 -21.63
N GLY A 7 10.05 5.84 -21.49
CA GLY A 7 8.75 6.44 -21.86
C GLY A 7 7.52 5.93 -21.09
N GLY A 8 7.73 5.25 -19.96
CA GLY A 8 6.69 4.46 -19.31
C GLY A 8 5.82 5.23 -18.33
N ALA A 9 4.66 4.62 -18.05
CA ALA A 9 3.65 5.13 -17.14
C ALA A 9 4.20 5.30 -15.71
N ILE A 10 3.58 6.22 -14.97
CA ILE A 10 3.80 6.36 -13.54
C ILE A 10 3.28 5.11 -12.84
N GLN A 11 4.14 4.53 -12.01
CA GLN A 11 3.79 3.46 -11.10
C GLN A 11 3.46 4.07 -9.72
N MET A 12 2.31 3.68 -9.19
CA MET A 12 1.84 4.00 -7.83
C MET A 12 1.68 2.68 -7.06
N PRO A 13 2.77 2.04 -6.61
CA PRO A 13 2.70 0.74 -5.96
C PRO A 13 1.95 0.82 -4.64
N THR A 14 1.36 -0.31 -4.22
CA THR A 14 0.89 -0.47 -2.84
C THR A 14 2.05 -0.27 -1.86
N THR A 15 1.74 0.30 -0.70
CA THR A 15 2.73 0.60 0.35
C THR A 15 2.35 0.01 1.70
N LEU A 16 1.10 -0.42 1.84
CA LEU A 16 0.55 -1.02 3.05
C LEU A 16 0.05 -2.42 2.73
N PRO A 17 0.25 -3.38 3.64
CA PRO A 17 -0.32 -4.71 3.48
C PRO A 17 -1.84 -4.66 3.63
N THR A 18 -2.53 -5.60 3.00
CA THR A 18 -3.97 -5.82 3.12
C THR A 18 -4.32 -6.50 4.45
N LEU A 19 -5.60 -6.50 4.86
CA LEU A 19 -6.01 -7.21 6.08
C LEU A 19 -5.83 -8.73 5.95
N ASP A 20 -6.10 -9.32 4.79
CA ASP A 20 -5.99 -10.76 4.56
C ASP A 20 -4.54 -11.26 4.48
N GLU A 21 -3.60 -10.42 4.02
CA GLU A 21 -2.17 -10.73 4.12
C GLU A 21 -1.68 -10.80 5.57
N LEU A 22 -2.28 -9.99 6.46
CA LEU A 22 -1.88 -9.83 7.85
C LEU A 22 -2.63 -10.73 8.84
N LEU A 23 -3.91 -11.02 8.62
CA LEU A 23 -4.74 -11.70 9.60
C LEU A 23 -4.21 -13.11 9.89
N GLY A 24 -3.96 -13.42 11.17
CA GLY A 24 -3.39 -14.69 11.61
C GLY A 24 -1.87 -14.78 11.48
N ARG A 25 -1.18 -13.77 10.92
CA ARG A 25 0.29 -13.71 10.91
C ARG A 25 0.82 -13.36 12.29
N GLU A 26 1.97 -13.91 12.63
CA GLU A 26 2.76 -13.49 13.79
C GLU A 26 3.82 -12.49 13.34
N ILE A 27 3.81 -11.31 13.96
CA ILE A 27 4.79 -10.24 13.73
C ILE A 27 5.26 -9.75 15.09
N ASP A 28 6.58 -9.69 15.28
CA ASP A 28 7.22 -9.28 16.53
C ASP A 28 6.71 -10.04 17.77
N GLY A 29 6.43 -11.34 17.62
CA GLY A 29 5.91 -12.21 18.69
C GLY A 29 4.43 -11.99 19.02
N VAL A 30 3.70 -11.23 18.21
CA VAL A 30 2.26 -10.98 18.39
C VAL A 30 1.48 -11.49 17.19
N THR A 31 0.50 -12.36 17.43
CA THR A 31 -0.45 -12.77 16.39
C THR A 31 -1.42 -11.64 16.09
N LEU A 32 -1.53 -11.30 14.80
CA LEU A 32 -2.50 -10.33 14.32
C LEU A 32 -3.88 -10.97 14.23
N THR A 33 -4.84 -10.36 14.91
CA THR A 33 -6.24 -10.78 14.98
C THR A 33 -7.14 -9.58 14.67
N THR A 34 -8.44 -9.82 14.52
CA THR A 34 -9.41 -8.75 14.27
C THR A 34 -9.43 -7.67 15.34
N SER A 35 -8.94 -7.94 16.56
CA SER A 35 -8.92 -6.97 17.65
C SER A 35 -7.71 -6.02 17.65
N ASN A 36 -6.60 -6.38 16.98
CA ASN A 36 -5.35 -5.62 17.05
C ASN A 36 -4.79 -5.20 15.68
N ILE A 37 -5.32 -5.76 14.59
CA ILE A 37 -4.81 -5.54 13.22
C ILE A 37 -4.95 -4.08 12.77
N ALA A 38 -6.02 -3.38 13.18
CA ALA A 38 -6.19 -1.95 12.88
C ALA A 38 -5.05 -1.12 13.50
N ALA A 39 -4.77 -1.37 14.79
CA ALA A 39 -3.70 -0.68 15.51
C ALA A 39 -2.32 -0.99 14.91
N HIS A 40 -2.12 -2.21 14.38
CA HIS A 40 -0.89 -2.55 13.67
C HIS A 40 -0.71 -1.69 12.41
N LEU A 41 -1.70 -1.62 11.53
CA LEU A 41 -1.66 -0.78 10.32
C LEU A 41 -1.51 0.71 10.63
N LEU A 42 -2.19 1.21 11.67
CA LEU A 42 -2.06 2.60 12.10
C LEU A 42 -0.65 2.91 12.61
N ARG A 43 0.07 1.97 13.23
CA ARG A 43 1.48 2.19 13.60
C ARG A 43 2.39 2.34 12.38
N LEU A 44 2.12 1.61 11.29
CA LEU A 44 2.91 1.73 10.05
C LEU A 44 2.79 3.11 9.37
N THR A 45 1.76 3.87 9.74
CA THR A 45 1.40 5.18 9.16
C THR A 45 1.53 6.33 10.17
N ALA A 46 1.96 6.04 11.41
CA ALA A 46 2.01 7.03 12.49
C ALA A 46 3.00 8.18 12.26
N ASP A 47 4.03 7.96 11.43
CA ASP A 47 4.96 9.00 10.99
C ASP A 47 4.62 9.41 9.54
N PRO A 48 3.96 10.56 9.31
CA PRO A 48 3.43 10.95 8.00
C PRO A 48 4.52 11.53 7.07
N VAL A 49 5.59 10.78 6.86
CA VAL A 49 6.70 11.15 5.97
C VAL A 49 6.38 10.93 4.48
N ARG A 50 5.28 10.23 4.16
CA ARG A 50 4.88 9.92 2.78
C ARG A 50 3.39 9.68 2.63
N ASP A 51 2.93 9.77 1.38
CA ASP A 51 1.63 9.24 0.98
C ASP A 51 1.64 7.70 0.96
N HIS A 52 0.50 7.12 1.31
CA HIS A 52 0.30 5.68 1.35
C HIS A 52 -0.76 5.21 0.35
N VAL A 53 -0.47 4.10 -0.34
CA VAL A 53 -1.44 3.34 -1.14
C VAL A 53 -1.81 2.08 -0.37
N TYR A 54 -3.10 1.87 -0.17
CA TYR A 54 -3.71 0.74 0.54
C TYR A 54 -4.71 0.05 -0.38
N THR A 55 -4.64 -1.28 -0.44
CA THR A 55 -5.60 -2.12 -1.17
C THR A 55 -6.51 -2.80 -0.15
N LEU A 56 -7.78 -2.96 -0.49
CA LEU A 56 -8.76 -3.68 0.34
C LEU A 56 -9.62 -4.57 -0.54
N HIS A 57 -10.28 -5.54 0.09
CA HIS A 57 -11.22 -6.44 -0.56
C HIS A 57 -12.65 -6.04 -0.22
N ALA A 58 -13.40 -5.52 -1.19
CA ALA A 58 -14.78 -5.06 -0.93
C ALA A 58 -15.68 -6.16 -0.33
N GLU A 59 -15.42 -7.43 -0.64
CA GLU A 59 -16.13 -8.58 -0.09
C GLU A 59 -15.87 -8.82 1.41
N LEU A 60 -14.71 -8.41 1.94
CA LEU A 60 -14.33 -8.58 3.34
C LEU A 60 -14.50 -7.26 4.12
N GLU A 61 -13.75 -6.22 3.74
CA GLU A 61 -13.77 -4.90 4.37
C GLU A 61 -15.07 -4.11 4.13
N GLY A 62 -15.84 -4.47 3.11
CA GLY A 62 -17.20 -3.95 2.92
C GLY A 62 -18.28 -4.73 3.70
N GLN A 63 -17.91 -5.81 4.39
CA GLN A 63 -18.83 -6.68 5.11
C GLN A 63 -18.29 -7.03 6.51
N LYS A 64 -17.77 -8.24 6.68
CA LYS A 64 -17.37 -8.79 7.99
C LYS A 64 -16.27 -7.97 8.67
N LEU A 65 -15.39 -7.33 7.91
CA LEU A 65 -14.29 -6.52 8.42
C LEU A 65 -14.59 -5.00 8.33
N ALA A 66 -15.83 -4.60 8.01
CA ALA A 66 -16.22 -3.19 7.96
C ALA A 66 -15.91 -2.42 9.27
N PRO A 67 -16.12 -2.97 10.48
CA PRO A 67 -15.76 -2.27 11.72
C PRO A 67 -14.26 -1.99 11.86
N ILE A 68 -13.40 -2.82 11.24
CA ILE A 68 -11.95 -2.60 11.22
C ILE A 68 -11.61 -1.51 10.21
N PHE A 69 -12.25 -1.55 9.03
CA PHE A 69 -12.05 -0.52 8.02
C PHE A 69 -12.47 0.88 8.51
N GLU A 70 -13.58 0.99 9.24
CA GLU A 70 -13.99 2.25 9.90
C GLU A 70 -12.94 2.78 10.88
N GLN A 71 -12.29 1.89 11.66
CA GLN A 71 -11.19 2.26 12.54
C GLN A 71 -9.98 2.78 11.76
N LEU A 72 -9.64 2.17 10.63
CA LEU A 72 -8.55 2.62 9.77
C LEU A 72 -8.83 4.00 9.18
N LEU A 73 -10.02 4.21 8.61
CA LEU A 73 -10.41 5.50 8.04
C LEU A 73 -10.40 6.61 9.08
N SER A 74 -10.91 6.34 10.28
CA SER A 74 -10.92 7.30 11.39
C SER A 74 -9.51 7.55 11.92
N GLY A 75 -8.70 6.50 12.06
CA GLY A 75 -7.32 6.58 12.54
C GLY A 75 -6.41 7.35 11.58
N TRP A 76 -6.51 7.11 10.27
CA TRP A 76 -5.73 7.85 9.28
C TRP A 76 -6.11 9.33 9.25
N ARG A 77 -7.40 9.67 9.34
CA ARG A 77 -7.82 11.07 9.50
C ARG A 77 -7.27 11.70 10.78
N ALA A 78 -7.29 10.97 11.91
CA ALA A 78 -6.74 11.45 13.17
C ALA A 78 -5.22 11.64 13.12
N GLN A 79 -4.51 10.89 12.29
CA GLN A 79 -3.09 11.07 12.00
C GLN A 79 -2.81 12.23 11.03
N GLY A 80 -3.85 12.88 10.48
CA GLY A 80 -3.73 14.02 9.58
C GLY A 80 -3.68 13.65 8.09
N TYR A 81 -4.00 12.41 7.71
CA TYR A 81 -4.09 12.03 6.30
C TYR A 81 -5.42 12.44 5.68
N ASP A 82 -5.35 12.88 4.42
CA ASP A 82 -6.50 12.94 3.53
C ASP A 82 -6.72 11.57 2.87
N LEU A 83 -7.98 11.14 2.83
CA LEU A 83 -8.37 9.91 2.13
C LEU A 83 -8.77 10.27 0.70
N ALA A 84 -8.01 9.81 -0.28
CA ALA A 84 -8.12 10.23 -1.67
C ALA A 84 -8.22 9.03 -2.62
N SER A 85 -8.72 9.26 -3.83
CA SER A 85 -8.72 8.26 -4.89
C SER A 85 -7.35 8.13 -5.55
N MET A 86 -7.12 7.04 -6.29
CA MET A 86 -5.91 6.90 -7.10
C MET A 86 -5.81 7.96 -8.21
N ALA A 87 -6.94 8.53 -8.66
CA ALA A 87 -6.95 9.62 -9.64
C ALA A 87 -6.43 10.93 -9.00
N ASP A 88 -6.90 11.26 -7.80
CA ASP A 88 -6.43 12.43 -7.06
C ASP A 88 -4.92 12.31 -6.75
N TYR A 89 -4.48 11.11 -6.34
CA TYR A 89 -3.07 10.87 -6.08
C TYR A 89 -2.24 10.98 -7.36
N TYR A 90 -2.72 10.46 -8.48
CA TYR A 90 -2.06 10.64 -9.79
C TYR A 90 -1.94 12.11 -10.15
N ASP A 91 -3.01 12.89 -10.03
CA ASP A 91 -3.01 14.32 -10.34
C ASP A 91 -2.05 15.10 -9.45
N LYS A 92 -1.89 14.72 -8.17
CA LYS A 92 -0.89 15.29 -7.25
C LYS A 92 0.55 15.05 -7.72
N ILE A 93 0.85 13.90 -8.33
CA ILE A 93 2.24 13.48 -8.59
C ILE A 93 2.67 13.54 -10.06
N LYS A 94 1.74 13.67 -11.01
CA LYS A 94 2.01 13.48 -12.45
C LYS A 94 3.02 14.45 -13.03
N ASP A 95 3.17 15.63 -12.45
CA ASP A 95 4.09 16.67 -12.91
C ASP A 95 5.36 16.77 -12.03
N LEU A 96 5.48 15.93 -10.99
CA LEU A 96 6.66 15.90 -10.13
C LEU A 96 7.86 15.24 -10.85
N PRO A 97 9.11 15.62 -10.49
CA PRO A 97 10.31 14.94 -10.94
C PRO A 97 10.44 13.58 -10.25
N LEU A 98 9.68 12.60 -10.74
CA LEU A 98 9.69 11.23 -10.22
C LEU A 98 10.95 10.48 -10.65
N PRO A 99 11.53 9.64 -9.78
CA PRO A 99 12.67 8.80 -10.15
C PRO A 99 12.29 7.86 -11.31
N GLN A 100 13.23 7.64 -12.22
CA GLN A 100 13.05 6.67 -13.31
C GLN A 100 13.65 5.32 -12.92
N ARG A 101 12.98 4.24 -13.30
CA ARG A 101 13.44 2.87 -13.09
C ARG A 101 13.35 2.09 -14.39
N GLY A 102 14.39 1.30 -14.68
CA GLY A 102 14.38 0.39 -15.82
C GLY A 102 13.37 -0.75 -15.64
N LEU A 103 13.08 -1.46 -16.73
CA LEU A 103 12.37 -2.74 -16.70
C LEU A 103 13.36 -3.88 -16.44
N SER A 104 13.02 -4.80 -15.53
CA SER A 104 13.77 -6.04 -15.31
C SER A 104 12.83 -7.23 -15.22
N TRP A 105 13.31 -8.41 -15.58
CA TRP A 105 12.69 -9.67 -15.17
C TRP A 105 13.18 -10.04 -13.77
N GLY A 106 12.30 -10.64 -12.98
CA GLY A 106 12.63 -11.09 -11.63
C GLY A 106 11.50 -11.91 -11.00
N GLN A 107 11.79 -12.48 -9.83
CA GLN A 107 10.82 -13.25 -9.06
C GLN A 107 10.28 -12.42 -7.89
N VAL A 108 9.02 -12.65 -7.53
CA VAL A 108 8.38 -12.05 -6.36
C VAL A 108 7.99 -13.18 -5.41
N PRO A 109 8.32 -13.10 -4.10
CA PRO A 109 7.93 -14.12 -3.13
C PRO A 109 6.43 -14.45 -3.22
N GLY A 110 6.10 -15.74 -3.28
CA GLY A 110 4.71 -16.20 -3.40
C GLY A 110 4.12 -16.18 -4.83
N ARG A 111 4.91 -15.85 -5.86
CA ARG A 111 4.48 -15.91 -7.27
C ARG A 111 5.38 -16.85 -8.08
N SER A 112 4.78 -17.69 -8.90
CA SER A 112 5.51 -18.61 -9.79
C SER A 112 5.93 -17.91 -11.08
N GLY A 113 7.14 -18.25 -11.55
CA GLY A 113 7.70 -17.70 -12.80
C GLY A 113 8.38 -16.35 -12.63
N GLU A 114 8.91 -15.83 -13.74
CA GLU A 114 9.46 -14.48 -13.81
C GLU A 114 8.37 -13.47 -14.15
N LEU A 115 8.44 -12.31 -13.49
CA LEU A 115 7.56 -11.17 -13.67
C LEU A 115 8.39 -9.96 -14.07
N ILE A 116 7.73 -8.96 -14.66
CA ILE A 116 8.30 -7.64 -14.82
C ILE A 116 8.34 -6.97 -13.45
N VAL A 117 9.54 -6.60 -13.01
CA VAL A 117 9.78 -5.90 -11.75
C VAL A 117 10.52 -4.58 -11.99
N PRO A 118 10.47 -3.64 -11.03
CA PRO A 118 11.23 -2.40 -11.14
C PRO A 118 12.72 -2.69 -11.09
N GLY A 119 13.44 -2.24 -12.11
CA GLY A 119 14.89 -2.34 -12.19
C GLY A 119 15.62 -1.26 -11.40
N ALA A 120 16.91 -1.11 -11.70
CA ALA A 120 17.75 -0.07 -11.13
C ALA A 120 17.21 1.33 -11.40
N LEU A 121 17.54 2.27 -10.50
CA LEU A 121 17.32 3.70 -10.75
C LEU A 121 18.17 4.12 -11.95
N ILE A 122 17.58 4.96 -12.81
CA ILE A 122 18.19 5.53 -14.02
C ILE A 122 18.13 7.05 -13.92
#